data_AF-B8GK27-F1
#
_entry.id   AF-B8GK27-F1
#
_cell.length_a   1.000
_cell.length_b   1.000
_cell.length_c   1.000
_cell.angle_alpha   90.00
_cell.angle_beta   90.00
_cell.angle_gamma   90.00
#
_symmetry.space_group_name_H-M   'P 1'
#
loop_
_entity.id
_entity.type
_entity.pdbx_description
1 polymer ?
#
loop_
_entity_poly.entity_id
_entity_poly.type
_entity_poly.pdbx_seq_one_letter_code
_entity_poly.pdbx_strand_id
1 'polypeptide(L)'
;MVWEPPGKDCGACGVRSCREFVEGMRNGTRVLADCPHQARRLDLDESALLEVYDGTDLLGSEYDFILRPLPGEPSAQRYIQPFRPELVERLGIGPGAIVIGRPVDPGCPIQHVLRVLDGDPVSGILRCHTVGPLAARRSPKVFDLKAYREVAFEGRADLIRTEPAIGFRARFLPANCMRQIAHTGVVQMVLKKSFGFHVRLEDIQMHGKRDNLLKETKVKTGQMVTLEGPSGPDREVVINGVHAYVGDRPTGRKGDGGGGGGGKHHHGDGKGHGGG
;
A
#
# COMPACT_ATOMS: atom_id res chain seq x y z
N MET A 1 36.61 17.76 -6.91
CA MET A 1 35.31 18.19 -6.36
C MET A 1 35.35 18.01 -4.86
N VAL A 2 34.82 18.97 -4.09
CA VAL A 2 34.70 18.88 -2.64
C VAL A 2 33.28 18.39 -2.32
N TRP A 3 33.14 17.36 -1.48
CA TRP A 3 31.83 16.93 -1.01
C TRP A 3 31.28 17.95 -0.03
N GLU A 4 30.09 18.48 -0.31
CA GLU A 4 29.36 19.31 0.65
C GLU A 4 28.57 18.40 1.59
N PRO A 5 28.70 18.60 2.92
CA PRO A 5 27.94 17.80 3.86
C PRO A 5 26.44 18.10 3.73
N PRO A 6 25.57 17.17 4.10
CA PRO A 6 24.14 17.35 3.92
C PRO A 6 23.54 18.47 4.78
N GLY A 7 24.28 19.13 5.69
CA GLY A 7 23.72 20.12 6.63
C GLY A 7 22.49 19.59 7.38
N LYS A 8 22.50 18.30 7.70
CA LYS A 8 21.40 17.60 8.41
C LYS A 8 21.78 17.19 9.82
N ASP A 9 23.07 17.31 10.16
CA ASP A 9 23.61 17.14 11.52
C ASP A 9 23.17 15.86 12.25
N CYS A 10 22.80 14.84 11.47
CA CYS A 10 22.00 13.69 11.86
C CYS A 10 22.59 12.75 12.92
N GLY A 11 23.78 13.06 13.44
CA GLY A 11 24.48 12.33 14.50
C GLY A 11 24.87 10.89 14.19
N ALA A 12 24.38 10.28 13.11
CA ALA A 12 24.60 8.85 12.85
C ALA A 12 25.95 8.54 12.17
N CYS A 13 26.83 9.54 12.05
CA CYS A 13 28.30 9.43 11.93
C CYS A 13 29.05 9.56 13.27
N GLY A 14 28.35 9.92 14.36
CA GLY A 14 28.91 10.05 15.71
C GLY A 14 29.53 11.41 16.06
N VAL A 15 29.05 12.52 15.49
CA VAL A 15 29.45 13.91 15.84
C VAL A 15 28.26 14.86 15.91
N ARG A 16 28.47 16.06 16.49
CA ARG A 16 27.41 16.99 16.90
C ARG A 16 26.87 17.86 15.78
N SER A 17 27.65 18.10 14.71
CA SER A 17 27.20 18.86 13.53
C SER A 17 27.89 18.40 12.25
N CYS A 18 27.31 18.69 11.08
CA CYS A 18 27.97 18.47 9.80
C CYS A 18 29.23 19.33 9.62
N ARG A 19 29.29 20.50 10.26
CA ARG A 19 30.50 21.34 10.26
C ARG A 19 31.61 20.69 11.07
N GLU A 20 31.32 20.24 12.29
CA GLU A 20 32.27 19.50 13.13
C GLU A 20 32.65 18.15 12.52
N PHE A 21 31.74 17.49 11.77
CA PHE A 21 32.07 16.32 10.95
C PHE A 21 33.13 16.65 9.90
N VAL A 22 32.93 17.74 9.16
CA VAL A 22 33.87 18.21 8.13
C VAL A 22 35.19 18.67 8.74
N GLU A 23 35.19 19.33 9.90
CA GLU A 23 36.41 19.69 10.64
C GLU A 23 37.13 18.43 11.18
N GLY A 24 36.39 17.43 11.68
CA GLY A 24 36.93 16.13 12.09
C GLY A 24 37.52 15.31 10.94
N MET A 25 36.93 15.37 9.74
CA MET A 25 37.49 14.80 8.51
C MET A 25 38.74 15.56 8.03
N ARG A 26 38.73 16.90 8.07
CA ARG A 26 39.89 17.74 7.73
C ARG A 26 41.07 17.46 8.67
N ASN A 27 40.80 17.18 9.94
CA ASN A 27 41.79 16.82 10.94
C ASN A 27 42.09 15.30 10.99
N GLY A 28 41.63 14.52 10.00
CA GLY A 28 41.97 13.10 9.83
C GLY A 28 41.40 12.13 10.87
N THR A 29 40.55 12.59 11.78
CA THR A 29 39.99 11.76 12.88
C THR A 29 38.74 10.98 12.49
N ARG A 30 38.15 11.26 11.32
CA ARG A 30 36.92 10.66 10.80
C ARG A 30 36.97 10.56 9.28
N VAL A 31 36.15 9.68 8.70
CA VAL A 31 36.10 9.46 7.24
C VAL A 31 34.71 9.67 6.68
N LEU A 32 34.62 10.03 5.41
CA LEU A 32 33.37 10.40 4.74
C LEU A 32 32.30 9.28 4.79
N ALA A 33 32.73 8.02 4.73
CA ALA A 33 31.88 6.85 4.83
C ALA A 33 31.18 6.69 6.19
N ASP A 34 31.66 7.36 7.25
CA ASP A 34 30.97 7.43 8.53
C ASP A 34 29.62 8.15 8.38
N CYS A 35 29.49 9.06 7.39
CA CYS A 35 28.27 9.82 7.16
C CYS A 35 27.14 8.90 6.67
N PRO A 36 26.12 8.62 7.51
CA PRO A 36 24.97 7.79 7.11
C PRO A 36 24.12 8.51 6.06
N HIS A 37 24.38 9.80 5.84
CA HIS A 37 23.67 10.75 5.00
C HIS A 37 24.68 11.38 4.06
N GLN A 38 25.16 10.59 3.11
CA GLN A 38 26.10 11.00 2.05
C GLN A 38 25.47 11.21 0.65
N ALA A 39 24.18 11.50 0.41
CA ALA A 39 23.11 12.08 1.23
C ALA A 39 21.70 11.71 0.70
N ARG A 40 20.54 12.13 1.26
CA ARG A 40 20.22 13.08 2.35
C ARG A 40 18.93 12.56 3.06
N ARG A 41 18.99 11.70 4.10
CA ARG A 41 17.78 11.21 4.85
C ARG A 41 17.02 12.39 5.44
N LEU A 42 15.72 12.51 5.24
CA LEU A 42 14.95 13.70 5.62
C LEU A 42 14.68 13.74 7.13
N ASP A 43 15.12 14.81 7.80
CA ASP A 43 14.41 15.32 8.97
C ASP A 43 13.13 15.93 8.43
N LEU A 44 12.04 15.34 8.86
CA LEU A 44 10.72 15.57 8.34
C LEU A 44 9.97 16.34 9.39
N ASP A 45 10.19 17.66 9.39
CA ASP A 45 9.24 18.63 9.93
C ASP A 45 7.84 18.20 9.48
N GLU A 46 6.88 18.16 10.41
CA GLU A 46 5.52 17.75 10.06
C GLU A 46 4.98 18.66 8.95
N SER A 47 5.29 19.95 8.96
CA SER A 47 4.97 20.92 7.91
C SER A 47 5.64 20.57 6.56
N ALA A 48 6.96 20.38 6.52
CA ALA A 48 7.68 19.98 5.30
C ALA A 48 7.29 18.59 4.77
N LEU A 49 6.75 17.68 5.60
CA LEU A 49 6.08 16.46 5.11
C LEU A 49 4.77 16.77 4.42
N LEU A 50 3.95 17.61 5.03
CA LEU A 50 2.66 18.03 4.49
C LEU A 50 2.85 18.74 3.13
N GLU A 51 3.97 19.46 2.92
CA GLU A 51 4.34 20.05 1.62
C GLU A 51 4.80 19.04 0.55
N VAL A 52 5.31 17.87 0.95
CA VAL A 52 5.78 16.82 0.01
C VAL A 52 4.65 15.87 -0.42
N TYR A 53 3.52 15.86 0.30
CA TYR A 53 2.40 14.97 0.05
C TYR A 53 1.23 15.68 -0.64
N ASP A 54 1.21 15.61 -1.97
CA ASP A 54 0.15 16.16 -2.84
C ASP A 54 -1.16 15.34 -2.85
N GLY A 55 -1.29 14.32 -2.00
CA GLY A 55 -2.42 13.38 -1.97
C GLY A 55 -2.30 12.22 -2.96
N THR A 56 -1.24 12.16 -3.77
CA THR A 56 -0.92 11.07 -4.69
C THR A 56 0.39 10.39 -4.36
N ASP A 57 0.50 9.13 -4.75
CA ASP A 57 1.72 8.33 -4.58
C ASP A 57 2.68 8.45 -5.77
N LEU A 58 3.84 7.78 -5.71
CA LEU A 58 4.87 7.85 -6.76
C LEU A 58 4.39 7.41 -8.15
N LEU A 59 3.23 6.75 -8.27
CA LEU A 59 2.60 6.37 -9.53
C LEU A 59 1.40 7.27 -9.90
N GLY A 60 1.24 8.41 -9.23
CA GLY A 60 0.12 9.35 -9.41
C GLY A 60 -1.22 8.81 -8.90
N SER A 61 -1.23 7.76 -8.07
CA SER A 61 -2.47 7.20 -7.55
C SER A 61 -2.86 7.87 -6.23
N GLU A 62 -4.11 8.33 -6.13
CA GLU A 62 -4.64 8.91 -4.89
C GLU A 62 -4.64 7.90 -3.73
N TYR A 63 -4.44 8.41 -2.51
CA TYR A 63 -4.70 7.70 -1.25
C TYR A 63 -5.67 8.50 -0.35
N ASP A 64 -6.29 7.78 0.59
CA ASP A 64 -7.29 8.32 1.51
C ASP A 64 -6.66 9.04 2.71
N PHE A 65 -5.50 8.55 3.18
CA PHE A 65 -4.73 9.13 4.27
C PHE A 65 -3.29 8.59 4.31
N ILE A 66 -2.45 9.24 5.13
CA ILE A 66 -1.10 8.77 5.47
C ILE A 66 -1.13 8.08 6.82
N LEU A 67 -0.57 6.87 6.88
CA LEU A 67 -0.41 6.14 8.13
C LEU A 67 0.94 6.48 8.78
N ARG A 68 0.87 7.28 9.85
CA ARG A 68 1.98 7.73 10.68
C ARG A 68 2.18 6.85 11.93
N PRO A 69 3.32 6.99 12.63
CA PRO A 69 3.53 6.37 13.93
C PRO A 69 2.45 6.76 14.94
N LEU A 70 2.25 5.91 15.96
CA LEU A 70 1.59 6.34 17.19
C LEU A 70 2.52 7.29 17.98
N PRO A 71 1.99 8.12 18.90
CA PRO A 71 2.82 9.04 19.68
C PRO A 71 3.97 8.32 20.41
N GLY A 72 5.19 8.82 20.22
CA GLY A 72 6.41 8.24 20.80
C GLY A 72 7.04 7.10 20.00
N GLU A 73 6.44 6.67 18.88
CA GLU A 73 6.95 5.55 18.08
C GLU A 73 7.76 6.00 16.84
N PRO A 74 8.78 5.24 16.40
CA PRO A 74 9.64 5.60 15.27
C PRO A 74 9.01 5.28 13.89
N SER A 75 7.99 4.42 13.85
CA SER A 75 7.21 4.10 12.66
C SER A 75 5.78 3.74 13.04
N ALA A 76 4.85 3.70 12.08
CA ALA A 76 3.64 2.89 12.25
C ALA A 76 4.02 1.45 12.65
N GLN A 77 3.24 0.81 13.51
CA GLN A 77 3.43 -0.59 13.85
C GLN A 77 3.08 -1.48 12.66
N ARG A 78 3.80 -2.59 12.55
CA ARG A 78 3.65 -3.61 11.52
C ARG A 78 3.51 -4.96 12.18
N TYR A 79 2.62 -5.80 11.66
CA TYR A 79 2.44 -7.17 12.11
C TYR A 79 2.85 -8.06 10.96
N ILE A 80 3.90 -8.86 11.15
CA ILE A 80 4.44 -9.73 10.10
C ILE A 80 4.36 -11.19 10.51
N GLN A 81 4.08 -12.08 9.55
CA GLN A 81 4.14 -13.51 9.77
C GLN A 81 5.26 -14.13 8.91
N PRO A 82 6.33 -14.65 9.52
CA PRO A 82 7.32 -15.46 8.80
C PRO A 82 6.64 -16.67 8.15
N PHE A 83 7.11 -17.12 6.98
CA PHE A 83 6.57 -18.35 6.35
C PHE A 83 6.83 -19.64 7.14
N ARG A 84 7.66 -19.56 8.19
CA ARG A 84 7.90 -20.62 9.17
C ARG A 84 7.81 -20.02 10.57
N PRO A 85 6.59 -19.91 11.14
CA PRO A 85 6.35 -19.32 12.46
C PRO A 85 7.28 -19.87 13.56
N GLU A 86 7.57 -21.17 13.53
CA GLU A 86 8.46 -21.85 14.49
C GLU A 86 9.89 -21.27 14.53
N LEU A 87 10.34 -20.52 13.51
CA LEU A 87 11.63 -19.84 13.54
C LEU A 87 11.69 -18.71 14.58
N VAL A 88 10.54 -18.13 14.98
CA VAL A 88 10.49 -17.13 16.05
C VAL A 88 11.00 -17.72 17.35
N GLU A 89 10.41 -18.84 17.77
CA GLU A 89 10.81 -19.57 18.98
C GLU A 89 12.22 -20.17 18.82
N ARG A 90 12.45 -20.95 17.76
CA ARG A 90 13.71 -21.70 17.56
C ARG A 90 14.97 -20.85 17.44
N LEU A 91 14.85 -19.59 17.02
CA LEU A 91 15.97 -18.65 16.94
C LEU A 91 16.04 -17.69 18.13
N GLY A 92 15.05 -17.71 19.03
CA GLY A 92 14.93 -16.77 20.14
C GLY A 92 14.70 -15.34 19.67
N ILE A 93 13.79 -15.14 18.70
CA ILE A 93 13.40 -13.81 18.21
C ILE A 93 12.39 -13.23 19.20
N GLY A 94 12.82 -12.22 19.95
CA GLY A 94 12.00 -11.53 20.95
C GLY A 94 12.14 -10.00 20.89
N PRO A 95 11.56 -9.29 21.86
CA PRO A 95 11.60 -7.82 21.94
C PRO A 95 13.00 -7.24 21.75
N GLY A 96 13.11 -6.18 20.96
CA GLY A 96 14.36 -5.50 20.64
C GLY A 96 15.20 -6.13 19.53
N ALA A 97 14.95 -7.38 19.14
CA ALA A 97 15.65 -8.06 18.04
C ALA A 97 15.50 -7.31 16.72
N ILE A 98 16.57 -7.26 15.91
CA ILE A 98 16.50 -6.76 14.53
C ILE A 98 16.29 -7.93 13.59
N VAL A 99 15.17 -7.88 12.85
CA VAL A 99 14.83 -8.82 11.79
C VAL A 99 14.91 -8.12 10.43
N ILE A 100 15.32 -8.88 9.41
CA ILE A 100 15.31 -8.44 8.01
C ILE A 100 14.54 -9.44 7.14
N GLY A 101 13.99 -8.95 6.04
CA GLY A 101 13.29 -9.78 5.06
C GLY A 101 12.48 -8.95 4.08
N ARG A 102 11.86 -9.61 3.10
CA ARG A 102 10.95 -8.98 2.12
C ARG A 102 9.51 -9.44 2.35
N PRO A 103 8.50 -8.53 2.39
CA PRO A 103 7.11 -8.96 2.42
C PRO A 103 6.73 -9.48 1.02
N VAL A 104 6.58 -10.79 0.88
CA VAL A 104 6.13 -11.44 -0.36
C VAL A 104 4.64 -11.19 -0.60
N ASP A 105 3.89 -11.01 0.49
CA ASP A 105 2.54 -10.48 0.51
C ASP A 105 2.62 -9.18 1.34
N PRO A 106 2.39 -7.98 0.77
CA PRO A 106 1.81 -7.71 -0.54
C PRO A 106 2.81 -7.58 -1.71
N GLY A 107 4.06 -8.05 -1.55
CA GLY A 107 5.03 -8.12 -2.64
C GLY A 107 5.95 -6.90 -2.78
N CYS A 108 6.41 -6.31 -1.67
CA CYS A 108 7.39 -5.24 -1.73
C CYS A 108 8.78 -5.80 -2.13
N PRO A 109 9.43 -5.28 -3.18
CA PRO A 109 10.77 -5.74 -3.55
C PRO A 109 11.85 -5.27 -2.57
N ILE A 110 11.56 -4.28 -1.73
CA ILE A 110 12.52 -3.65 -0.82
C ILE A 110 12.67 -4.51 0.44
N GLN A 111 13.92 -4.79 0.83
CA GLN A 111 14.20 -5.40 2.13
C GLN A 111 13.81 -4.44 3.25
N HIS A 112 12.88 -4.87 4.11
CA HIS A 112 12.57 -4.16 5.33
C HIS A 112 13.58 -4.52 6.42
N VAL A 113 13.85 -3.55 7.30
CA VAL A 113 14.65 -3.74 8.51
C VAL A 113 13.80 -3.29 9.68
N LEU A 114 13.46 -4.26 10.52
CA LEU A 114 12.42 -4.15 11.53
C LEU A 114 12.99 -4.44 12.91
N ARG A 115 12.53 -3.72 13.92
CA ARG A 115 12.78 -4.01 15.34
C ARG A 115 11.53 -4.66 15.91
N VAL A 116 11.68 -5.84 16.49
CA VAL A 116 10.59 -6.57 17.14
C VAL A 116 10.19 -5.86 18.45
N LEU A 117 8.90 -5.75 18.68
CA LEU A 117 8.28 -5.25 19.92
C LEU A 117 7.84 -6.42 20.79
N ASP A 118 7.15 -7.38 20.18
CA ASP A 118 6.80 -8.68 20.74
C ASP A 118 6.59 -9.71 19.60
N GLY A 119 6.42 -10.97 19.99
CA GLY A 119 6.04 -12.06 19.11
C GLY A 119 4.94 -12.87 19.77
N ASP A 120 3.87 -13.15 19.02
CA ASP A 120 2.79 -14.01 19.48
C ASP A 120 3.25 -15.49 19.48
N PRO A 121 3.19 -16.20 20.62
CA PRO A 121 3.77 -17.54 20.75
C PRO A 121 2.95 -18.64 20.07
N VAL A 122 1.73 -18.36 19.61
CA VAL A 122 0.83 -19.36 18.98
C VAL A 122 0.92 -19.28 17.45
N SER A 123 0.97 -18.07 16.90
CA SER A 123 0.91 -17.77 15.47
C SER A 123 2.27 -17.39 14.85
N GLY A 124 3.27 -17.10 15.69
CA GLY A 124 4.58 -16.56 15.29
C GLY A 124 4.50 -15.18 14.63
N ILE A 125 3.40 -14.44 14.81
CA ILE A 125 3.26 -13.08 14.30
C ILE A 125 4.16 -12.16 15.14
N LEU A 126 5.05 -11.42 14.48
CA LEU A 126 5.92 -10.44 15.11
C LEU A 126 5.34 -9.05 14.94
N ARG A 127 5.12 -8.34 16.06
CA ARG A 127 4.81 -6.90 16.05
C ARG A 127 6.11 -6.12 15.98
N CYS A 128 6.18 -5.16 15.07
CA CYS A 128 7.45 -4.58 14.62
C CYS A 128 7.36 -3.07 14.37
N HIS A 129 8.49 -2.37 14.53
CA HIS A 129 8.73 -1.04 13.97
C HIS A 129 9.74 -1.09 12.82
N THR A 130 9.53 -0.29 11.77
CA THR A 130 10.53 -0.06 10.71
C THR A 130 11.62 0.88 11.20
N VAL A 131 12.84 0.35 11.34
CA VAL A 131 14.01 1.11 11.84
C VAL A 131 15.07 1.41 10.77
N GLY A 132 14.96 0.77 9.60
CA GLY A 132 15.76 1.06 8.40
C GLY A 132 17.18 0.48 8.38
N PRO A 133 17.88 0.52 7.23
CA PRO A 133 19.12 -0.24 7.00
C PRO A 133 20.29 0.03 7.97
N LEU A 134 20.37 1.23 8.54
CA LEU A 134 21.40 1.56 9.51
C LEU A 134 21.27 0.76 10.82
N ALA A 135 20.03 0.42 11.22
CA ALA A 135 19.81 -0.40 12.42
C ALA A 135 20.38 -1.82 12.25
N ALA A 136 20.21 -2.43 11.07
CA ALA A 136 20.84 -3.72 10.77
C ALA A 136 22.37 -3.63 10.80
N ARG A 137 22.96 -2.62 10.13
CA ARG A 137 24.43 -2.44 10.10
C ARG A 137 25.08 -2.22 11.47
N ARG A 138 24.34 -1.66 12.43
CA ARG A 138 24.80 -1.39 13.80
C ARG A 138 24.47 -2.51 14.80
N SER A 139 23.73 -3.54 14.39
CA SER A 139 23.29 -4.60 15.30
C SER A 139 24.29 -5.76 15.30
N PRO A 140 24.74 -6.24 16.48
CA PRO A 140 25.68 -7.37 16.56
C PRO A 140 25.03 -8.70 16.14
N LYS A 141 23.69 -8.77 16.14
CA LYS A 141 22.89 -9.91 15.67
C LYS A 141 21.73 -9.38 14.84
N VAL A 142 21.53 -9.98 13.67
CA VAL A 142 20.41 -9.71 12.76
C VAL A 142 19.82 -11.06 12.34
N PHE A 143 18.51 -11.20 12.43
CA PHE A 143 17.80 -12.41 12.01
C PHE A 143 17.22 -12.20 10.62
N ASP A 144 17.64 -13.03 9.66
CA ASP A 144 17.12 -12.96 8.29
C ASP A 144 15.95 -13.93 8.12
N LEU A 145 14.73 -13.39 8.11
CA LEU A 145 13.48 -14.13 7.88
C LEU A 145 13.33 -14.57 6.41
N LYS A 146 14.19 -14.05 5.51
CA LYS A 146 14.13 -14.16 4.03
C LYS A 146 12.87 -13.52 3.44
N ALA A 147 11.70 -14.04 3.80
CA ALA A 147 10.41 -13.60 3.34
C ALA A 147 9.30 -13.83 4.38
N TYR A 148 8.31 -12.95 4.37
CA TYR A 148 7.17 -12.99 5.28
C TYR A 148 5.90 -12.43 4.61
N ARG A 149 4.76 -12.52 5.28
CA ARG A 149 3.51 -11.81 4.94
C ARG A 149 3.33 -10.60 5.85
N GLU A 150 2.91 -9.48 5.30
CA GLU A 150 2.39 -8.34 6.08
C GLU A 150 0.94 -8.65 6.46
N VAL A 151 0.68 -8.86 7.76
CA VAL A 151 -0.65 -9.19 8.29
C VAL A 151 -1.46 -7.92 8.51
N ALA A 152 -0.84 -6.93 9.16
CA ALA A 152 -1.52 -5.72 9.58
C ALA A 152 -0.57 -4.53 9.70
N PHE A 153 -1.16 -3.34 9.63
CA PHE A 153 -0.55 -2.08 10.04
C PHE A 153 -1.38 -1.44 11.15
N GLU A 154 -0.74 -0.69 12.03
CA GLU A 154 -1.41 0.08 13.07
C GLU A 154 -0.69 1.41 13.32
N GLY A 155 -1.44 2.51 13.44
CA GLY A 155 -0.84 3.85 13.49
C GLY A 155 -1.86 4.98 13.60
N ARG A 156 -1.37 6.22 13.43
CA ARG A 156 -2.20 7.43 13.33
C ARG A 156 -2.54 7.69 11.85
N ALA A 157 -3.81 7.91 11.53
CA ALA A 157 -4.20 8.42 10.21
C ALA A 157 -4.14 9.96 10.20
N ASP A 158 -3.30 10.51 9.32
CA ASP A 158 -3.09 11.94 9.06
C ASP A 158 -3.30 12.26 7.59
N LEU A 159 -3.38 13.55 7.23
CA LEU A 159 -3.69 14.00 5.86
C LEU A 159 -4.92 13.29 5.29
N ILE A 160 -5.99 13.29 6.09
CA ILE A 160 -7.22 12.56 5.80
C ILE A 160 -7.99 13.28 4.70
N ARG A 161 -8.02 12.66 3.53
CA ARG A 161 -8.91 12.99 2.41
C ARG A 161 -10.22 12.21 2.49
N THR A 162 -10.16 10.95 2.91
CA THR A 162 -11.33 10.11 3.19
C THR A 162 -11.20 9.55 4.62
N GLU A 163 -12.19 9.82 5.48
CA GLU A 163 -12.15 9.39 6.88
C GLU A 163 -12.12 7.85 6.98
N PRO A 164 -11.20 7.25 7.78
CA PRO A 164 -11.15 5.81 7.95
C PRO A 164 -12.43 5.28 8.62
N ALA A 165 -13.07 4.28 8.01
CA ALA A 165 -14.32 3.69 8.50
C ALA A 165 -14.19 2.16 8.60
N ILE A 166 -14.62 1.58 9.72
CA ILE A 166 -14.49 0.13 10.00
C ILE A 166 -15.23 -0.70 8.93
N GLY A 167 -14.58 -1.77 8.46
CA GLY A 167 -15.07 -2.66 7.41
C GLY A 167 -14.79 -2.18 5.98
N PHE A 168 -14.43 -0.91 5.78
CA PHE A 168 -14.09 -0.39 4.45
C PHE A 168 -12.61 -0.63 4.11
N ARG A 169 -12.32 -0.83 2.82
CA ARG A 169 -10.94 -0.86 2.32
C ARG A 169 -10.45 0.56 2.07
N ALA A 170 -9.49 1.02 2.86
CA ALA A 170 -8.79 2.28 2.64
C ALA A 170 -7.56 2.08 1.76
N ARG A 171 -7.24 3.07 0.93
CA ARG A 171 -5.95 3.27 0.27
C ARG A 171 -5.09 4.16 1.17
N PHE A 172 -3.94 3.71 1.64
CA PHE A 172 -3.13 4.47 2.59
C PHE A 172 -1.64 4.45 2.21
N LEU A 173 -0.94 5.54 2.51
CA LEU A 173 0.51 5.61 2.34
C LEU A 173 1.19 5.47 3.72
N PRO A 174 1.96 4.40 4.01
CA PRO A 174 2.73 4.33 5.24
C PRO A 174 3.85 5.38 5.20
N ALA A 175 3.94 6.26 6.21
CA ALA A 175 4.91 7.37 6.21
C ALA A 175 6.38 6.92 6.09
N ASN A 176 6.71 5.73 6.62
CA ASN A 176 8.05 5.14 6.52
C ASN A 176 8.24 4.23 5.28
N CYS A 177 7.33 4.27 4.28
CA CYS A 177 7.44 3.47 3.07
C CYS A 177 8.53 4.02 2.13
N MET A 178 9.70 3.38 2.11
CA MET A 178 10.81 3.74 1.20
C MET A 178 10.43 3.67 -0.29
N ARG A 179 9.35 2.99 -0.65
CA ARG A 179 8.87 2.87 -2.03
C ARG A 179 7.92 4.00 -2.45
N GLN A 180 7.35 4.75 -1.48
CA GLN A 180 6.40 5.85 -1.70
C GLN A 180 5.18 5.47 -2.57
N ILE A 181 4.65 4.25 -2.42
CA ILE A 181 3.47 3.78 -3.16
C ILE A 181 2.38 3.32 -2.20
N ALA A 182 1.12 3.67 -2.49
CA ALA A 182 -0.02 3.37 -1.65
C ALA A 182 -0.22 1.86 -1.47
N HIS A 183 -0.60 1.51 -0.26
CA HIS A 183 -1.09 0.20 0.13
C HIS A 183 -2.63 0.28 0.20
N THR A 184 -3.30 -0.86 0.25
CA THR A 184 -4.70 -0.93 0.65
C THR A 184 -4.85 -1.91 1.79
N GLY A 185 -5.84 -1.69 2.66
CA GLY A 185 -6.18 -2.60 3.75
C GLY A 185 -7.61 -2.38 4.21
N VAL A 186 -8.25 -3.41 4.74
CA VAL A 186 -9.53 -3.30 5.43
C VAL A 186 -9.27 -2.64 6.78
N VAL A 187 -9.99 -1.55 7.06
CA VAL A 187 -9.95 -0.87 8.35
C VAL A 187 -10.69 -1.72 9.38
N GLN A 188 -9.97 -2.25 10.36
CA GLN A 188 -10.53 -3.14 11.39
C GLN A 188 -10.82 -2.41 12.70
N MET A 189 -10.11 -1.30 12.95
CA MET A 189 -10.28 -0.48 14.14
C MET A 189 -10.13 1.00 13.76
N VAL A 190 -10.98 1.83 14.32
CA VAL A 190 -10.86 3.31 14.30
C VAL A 190 -11.19 3.81 15.70
N LEU A 191 -10.23 4.43 16.37
CA LEU A 191 -10.42 5.07 17.67
C LEU A 191 -10.05 6.55 17.56
N LYS A 192 -10.99 7.44 17.88
CA LYS A 192 -10.71 8.86 18.02
C LYS A 192 -10.01 9.10 19.37
N LYS A 193 -8.75 9.52 19.32
CA LYS A 193 -7.90 9.83 20.48
C LYS A 193 -7.54 11.32 20.49
N SER A 194 -6.93 11.80 21.57
CA SER A 194 -6.42 13.17 21.67
C SER A 194 -5.39 13.52 20.58
N PHE A 195 -4.69 12.52 20.06
CA PHE A 195 -3.71 12.66 18.97
C PHE A 195 -4.30 12.47 17.56
N GLY A 196 -5.62 12.30 17.39
CA GLY A 196 -6.26 12.03 16.10
C GLY A 196 -6.83 10.61 15.99
N PHE A 197 -6.95 10.11 14.75
CA PHE A 197 -7.49 8.76 14.50
C PHE A 197 -6.41 7.69 14.63
N HIS A 198 -6.52 6.84 15.65
CA HIS A 198 -5.76 5.60 15.77
C HIS A 198 -6.48 4.53 14.96
N VAL A 199 -5.82 4.00 13.93
CA VAL A 199 -6.39 3.02 13.01
C VAL A 199 -5.58 1.73 12.97
N ARG A 200 -6.27 0.61 12.75
CA ARG A 200 -5.69 -0.68 12.41
C ARG A 200 -6.20 -1.14 11.04
N LEU A 201 -5.30 -1.62 10.21
CA LEU A 201 -5.54 -2.06 8.83
C LEU A 201 -5.06 -3.51 8.68
N GLU A 202 -5.89 -4.38 8.11
CA GLU A 202 -5.58 -5.79 7.82
C GLU A 202 -5.91 -6.12 6.35
N ASP A 203 -5.66 -7.36 5.90
CA ASP A 203 -5.76 -7.76 4.47
C ASP A 203 -5.02 -6.76 3.55
N ILE A 204 -3.73 -6.63 3.85
CA ILE A 204 -2.81 -5.67 3.24
C ILE A 204 -2.48 -6.08 1.82
N GLN A 205 -2.72 -5.18 0.87
CA GLN A 205 -2.42 -5.37 -0.56
C GLN A 205 -1.66 -4.13 -1.08
N MET A 206 -0.84 -4.28 -2.11
CA MET A 206 0.03 -3.21 -2.64
C MET A 206 0.12 -3.36 -4.16
N HIS A 207 -0.25 -2.31 -4.90
CA HIS A 207 -0.48 -2.28 -6.36
C HIS A 207 -1.55 -3.24 -6.91
N GLY A 208 -2.62 -2.67 -7.48
CA GLY A 208 -2.97 -2.85 -8.89
C GLY A 208 -3.51 -4.20 -9.38
N LYS A 209 -3.17 -5.34 -8.79
CA LYS A 209 -3.59 -6.69 -9.24
C LYS A 209 -5.09 -6.96 -9.11
N ARG A 210 -5.85 -6.08 -8.46
CA ARG A 210 -7.32 -6.15 -8.35
C ARG A 210 -8.06 -4.88 -8.76
N ASP A 211 -7.37 -3.77 -9.03
CA ASP A 211 -8.05 -2.51 -9.37
C ASP A 211 -8.81 -2.60 -10.71
N ASN A 212 -8.46 -3.54 -11.60
CA ASN A 212 -9.11 -3.71 -12.90
C ASN A 212 -10.57 -4.22 -12.82
N LEU A 213 -11.08 -4.63 -11.65
CA LEU A 213 -12.47 -5.06 -11.47
C LEU A 213 -13.40 -3.93 -10.94
N LEU A 214 -12.83 -2.81 -10.49
CA LEU A 214 -13.59 -1.65 -9.97
C LEU A 214 -13.22 -0.31 -10.61
N LYS A 215 -12.17 -0.26 -11.46
CA LYS A 215 -11.67 0.97 -12.10
C LYS A 215 -12.71 1.73 -12.93
N GLU A 216 -13.71 1.05 -13.49
CA GLU A 216 -14.75 1.68 -14.33
C GLU A 216 -16.07 1.97 -13.60
N THR A 217 -16.29 1.42 -12.40
CA THR A 217 -17.56 1.60 -11.65
C THR A 217 -17.29 2.06 -10.23
N LYS A 218 -17.14 3.39 -10.06
CA LYS A 218 -16.91 4.04 -8.76
C LYS A 218 -18.18 4.08 -7.91
N VAL A 219 -18.44 3.03 -7.14
CA VAL A 219 -19.42 3.05 -6.05
C VAL A 219 -18.94 4.00 -4.95
N LYS A 220 -19.81 4.92 -4.51
CA LYS A 220 -19.57 5.91 -3.46
C LYS A 220 -20.49 5.66 -2.25
N THR A 221 -20.05 6.10 -1.08
CA THR A 221 -20.87 6.08 0.15
C THR A 221 -22.21 6.80 -0.07
N GLY A 222 -23.31 6.17 0.35
CA GLY A 222 -24.67 6.68 0.19
C GLY A 222 -25.35 6.31 -1.14
N GLN A 223 -24.69 5.59 -2.05
CA GLN A 223 -25.34 5.05 -3.25
C GLN A 223 -26.12 3.77 -2.95
N MET A 224 -27.27 3.60 -3.59
CA MET A 224 -28.06 2.38 -3.51
C MET A 224 -27.52 1.36 -4.51
N VAL A 225 -27.26 0.13 -4.04
CA VAL A 225 -26.78 -0.99 -4.85
C VAL A 225 -27.77 -2.13 -4.76
N THR A 226 -28.33 -2.54 -5.89
CA THR A 226 -29.26 -3.66 -6.02
C THR A 226 -28.58 -4.78 -6.81
N LEU A 227 -28.84 -6.03 -6.42
CA LEU A 227 -28.44 -7.21 -7.18
C LEU A 227 -29.68 -7.79 -7.84
N GLU A 228 -29.70 -7.83 -9.17
CA GLU A 228 -30.85 -8.26 -9.97
C GLU A 228 -30.50 -9.51 -10.79
N GLY A 229 -31.54 -10.28 -11.15
CA GLY A 229 -31.42 -11.53 -11.88
C GLY A 229 -31.23 -12.80 -11.02
N PRO A 230 -31.15 -13.98 -11.67
CA PRO A 230 -31.05 -15.26 -10.99
C PRO A 230 -29.72 -15.46 -10.24
N SER A 231 -29.65 -16.46 -9.36
CA SER A 231 -28.40 -16.86 -8.71
C SER A 231 -27.44 -17.53 -9.70
N GLY A 232 -26.34 -16.85 -10.04
CA GLY A 232 -25.33 -17.34 -10.98
C GLY A 232 -24.25 -16.30 -11.28
N PRO A 233 -23.36 -16.57 -12.25
CA PRO A 233 -22.36 -15.61 -12.72
C PRO A 233 -23.01 -14.43 -13.48
N ASP A 234 -24.16 -14.66 -14.12
CA ASP A 234 -24.88 -13.66 -14.94
C ASP A 234 -25.72 -12.66 -14.10
N ARG A 235 -25.27 -12.36 -12.88
CA ARG A 235 -25.94 -11.39 -12.00
C ARG A 235 -25.65 -9.96 -12.44
N GLU A 236 -26.70 -9.16 -12.45
CA GLU A 236 -26.61 -7.75 -12.79
C GLU A 236 -26.50 -6.92 -11.51
N VAL A 237 -25.53 -5.98 -11.49
CA VAL A 237 -25.29 -5.09 -10.35
C VAL A 237 -25.78 -3.71 -10.74
N VAL A 238 -26.89 -3.26 -10.14
CA VAL A 238 -27.47 -1.96 -10.42
C VAL A 238 -27.05 -0.95 -9.35
N ILE A 239 -26.38 0.13 -9.74
CA ILE A 239 -25.88 1.17 -8.83
C ILE A 239 -26.57 2.49 -9.19
N ASN A 240 -27.40 3.01 -8.28
CA ASN A 240 -28.26 4.17 -8.53
C ASN A 240 -29.09 4.09 -9.85
N GLY A 241 -29.55 2.89 -10.23
CA GLY A 241 -30.29 2.68 -11.49
C GLY A 241 -29.42 2.50 -12.74
N VAL A 242 -28.09 2.44 -12.60
CA VAL A 242 -27.16 2.15 -13.71
C VAL A 242 -26.70 0.70 -13.64
N HIS A 243 -26.87 -0.04 -14.74
CA HIS A 243 -26.56 -1.46 -14.84
C HIS A 243 -25.04 -1.68 -15.05
N ALA A 244 -24.43 -2.51 -14.20
CA ALA A 244 -23.03 -2.93 -14.29
C ALA A 244 -22.94 -4.47 -14.34
N TYR A 245 -22.15 -4.98 -15.29
CA TYR A 245 -22.01 -6.42 -15.54
C TYR A 245 -20.77 -7.00 -14.87
N VAL A 246 -20.92 -8.19 -14.27
CA VAL A 246 -19.81 -8.95 -13.66
C VAL A 246 -19.45 -10.13 -14.57
N GLY A 247 -18.89 -9.83 -15.73
CA GLY A 247 -18.46 -10.84 -16.72
C GLY A 247 -17.89 -10.19 -17.98
N ASP A 248 -17.31 -11.00 -18.87
CA ASP A 248 -16.95 -10.55 -20.22
C ASP A 248 -18.21 -10.05 -20.93
N ARG A 249 -18.16 -8.85 -21.52
CA ARG A 249 -19.30 -8.28 -22.24
C ARG A 249 -19.79 -9.30 -23.28
N PRO A 250 -21.09 -9.65 -23.30
CA PRO A 250 -21.67 -10.30 -24.45
C PRO A 250 -21.39 -9.43 -25.67
N THR A 251 -20.71 -9.98 -26.67
CA THR A 251 -20.36 -9.27 -27.89
C THR A 251 -21.63 -9.07 -28.73
N GLY A 252 -22.37 -8.02 -28.38
CA GLY A 252 -23.60 -7.63 -29.05
C GLY A 252 -23.39 -7.56 -30.56
N ARG A 253 -24.32 -8.21 -31.28
CA ARG A 253 -24.36 -8.27 -32.75
C ARG A 253 -23.95 -6.94 -33.38
N LYS A 254 -23.10 -7.00 -34.40
CA LYS A 254 -22.94 -5.89 -35.36
C LYS A 254 -24.33 -5.45 -35.80
N GLY A 255 -24.62 -4.16 -35.68
CA GLY A 255 -25.75 -3.57 -36.38
C GLY A 255 -25.44 -3.58 -37.87
N ASP A 256 -26.20 -4.34 -38.65
CA ASP A 256 -26.18 -4.21 -40.10
C ASP A 256 -26.79 -2.85 -40.48
N GLY A 257 -25.91 -1.91 -40.79
CA GLY A 257 -26.27 -0.62 -41.41
C GLY A 257 -26.71 -0.82 -42.85
N GLY A 258 -27.87 -1.45 -43.05
CA GLY A 258 -28.53 -1.55 -44.35
C GLY A 258 -29.18 -0.22 -44.72
N GLY A 259 -28.57 0.51 -45.65
CA GLY A 259 -29.09 1.80 -46.13
C GLY A 259 -30.44 1.64 -46.83
N GLY A 260 -31.35 2.60 -46.61
CA GLY A 260 -32.66 2.62 -47.23
C GLY A 260 -32.59 2.92 -48.73
N GLY A 261 -33.21 2.05 -49.54
CA GLY A 261 -33.51 2.27 -50.96
C GLY A 261 -34.92 1.81 -51.26
N GLY A 262 -35.81 2.74 -51.65
CA GLY A 262 -37.23 2.44 -51.88
C GLY A 262 -37.48 1.64 -53.16
N GLY A 263 -38.43 0.69 -53.10
CA GLY A 263 -38.69 -0.21 -54.23
C GLY A 263 -40.03 -0.96 -54.15
N LYS A 264 -41.13 -0.22 -54.41
CA LYS A 264 -42.44 -0.64 -54.97
C LYS A 264 -42.99 -2.06 -54.70
N HIS A 265 -44.23 -2.10 -54.24
CA HIS A 265 -45.14 -3.24 -54.37
C HIS A 265 -45.14 -3.85 -55.78
N HIS A 266 -45.16 -5.19 -55.86
CA HIS A 266 -45.86 -5.90 -56.93
C HIS A 266 -46.47 -7.21 -56.39
N HIS A 267 -47.74 -7.46 -56.72
CA HIS A 267 -48.36 -8.78 -56.62
C HIS A 267 -47.72 -9.75 -57.63
N GLY A 268 -47.70 -11.04 -57.28
CA GLY A 268 -47.34 -12.13 -58.18
C GLY A 268 -47.77 -13.47 -57.60
N ASP A 269 -48.92 -13.98 -58.05
CA ASP A 269 -49.43 -15.31 -57.69
C ASP A 269 -48.53 -16.44 -58.20
N GLY A 270 -48.39 -17.49 -57.41
CA GLY A 270 -47.62 -18.70 -57.74
C GLY A 270 -48.37 -19.98 -57.35
N LYS A 271 -49.46 -20.30 -58.04
CA LYS A 271 -50.14 -21.60 -57.92
C LYS A 271 -49.42 -22.67 -58.74
N GLY A 272 -49.40 -23.89 -58.20
CA GLY A 272 -49.65 -25.10 -59.01
C GLY A 272 -48.50 -26.09 -59.16
N HIS A 273 -48.86 -27.36 -58.88
CA HIS A 273 -48.42 -28.66 -59.42
C HIS A 273 -47.08 -28.77 -60.22
N GLY A 274 -46.31 -29.86 -60.15
CA GLY A 274 -46.58 -31.19 -59.56
C GLY A 274 -46.27 -32.31 -60.58
N GLY A 275 -45.63 -33.39 -60.11
CA GLY A 275 -45.36 -34.62 -60.88
C GLY A 275 -44.01 -34.68 -61.59
N GLY A 276 -43.40 -35.87 -61.61
CA GLY A 276 -42.13 -36.18 -62.30
C GLY A 276 -41.07 -36.72 -61.36
#